data_AF-A0A292QNI8-F1
#
_entry.id   AF-A0A292QNI8-F1
#
_cell.length_a   1.000
_cell.length_b   1.000
_cell.length_c   1.000
_cell.angle_alpha   90.00
_cell.angle_beta   90.00
_cell.angle_gamma   90.00
#
_symmetry.space_group_name_H-M   'P 1'
#
loop_
_entity.id
_entity.type
_entity.pdbx_description
1 polymer ?
#
loop_
_entity_poly.entity_id
_entity_poly.type
_entity_poly.pdbx_seq_one_letter_code
_entity_poly.pdbx_strand_id
1 'polypeptide(L)'
;MEITCAQMDVLLSFYIEGDLSKALKIKVEEHLKNCSSCRAKYNIVKGMLDDLKSSIDDKEEICSANSNSQYRIFQNNLSAYIDNELPSDESIKIKKYTINNKKARKELEDTYNIRRLMSESFNKTKMDARQDFSRNVIRQLNPNEEYNFSFHPVIKLAIAFVMTVLVLSAIIVFSLTFS
;
A
#
# COMPACT_ATOMS: atom_id res chain seq x y z
N MET A 1 41.14 -35.43 -15.41
CA MET A 1 40.96 -34.36 -16.41
C MET A 1 41.06 -33.05 -15.64
N GLU A 2 42.19 -32.38 -15.79
CA GLU A 2 42.50 -31.15 -15.06
C GLU A 2 41.77 -29.96 -15.69
N ILE A 3 41.28 -29.05 -14.85
CA ILE A 3 40.66 -27.80 -15.30
C ILE A 3 41.78 -26.86 -15.72
N THR A 4 41.64 -26.26 -16.90
CA THR A 4 42.55 -25.21 -17.39
C THR A 4 42.13 -23.84 -16.88
N CYS A 5 43.04 -22.87 -16.84
CA CYS A 5 42.72 -21.50 -16.40
C CYS A 5 41.62 -20.83 -17.24
N ALA A 6 41.52 -21.15 -18.54
CA ALA A 6 40.46 -20.64 -19.40
C ALA A 6 39.08 -21.21 -19.05
N GLN A 7 39.01 -22.51 -18.71
CA GLN A 7 37.79 -23.13 -18.20
C GLN A 7 37.44 -22.60 -16.82
N MET A 8 38.45 -22.31 -15.99
CA MET A 8 38.26 -21.74 -14.66
C MET A 8 37.59 -20.36 -14.72
N ASP A 9 37.96 -19.49 -15.66
CA ASP A 9 37.35 -18.16 -15.79
C ASP A 9 35.83 -18.23 -16.03
N VAL A 10 35.35 -19.23 -16.78
CA VAL A 10 33.92 -19.47 -17.00
C VAL A 10 33.26 -20.10 -15.78
N LEU A 11 33.93 -21.09 -15.16
CA LEU A 11 33.41 -21.83 -14.01
C LEU A 11 33.41 -21.01 -12.72
N LEU A 12 34.17 -19.92 -12.67
CA LEU A 12 34.32 -19.09 -11.48
C LEU A 12 33.00 -18.46 -11.03
N SER A 13 32.21 -17.93 -11.97
CA SER A 13 30.89 -17.35 -11.65
C SER A 13 29.94 -18.41 -11.09
N PHE A 14 29.85 -19.57 -11.74
CA PHE A 14 29.04 -20.70 -11.26
C PHE A 14 29.50 -21.23 -9.90
N TYR A 15 30.81 -21.19 -9.63
CA TYR A 15 31.36 -21.59 -8.33
C TYR A 15 30.95 -20.62 -7.21
N ILE A 16 30.97 -19.32 -7.48
CA ILE A 16 30.58 -18.27 -6.52
C ILE A 16 29.08 -18.33 -6.24
N GLU A 17 28.25 -18.60 -7.25
CA GLU A 17 26.80 -18.74 -7.13
C GLU A 17 26.36 -20.07 -6.49
N GLY A 18 27.24 -21.08 -6.48
CA GLY A 18 26.97 -22.39 -5.87
C GLY A 18 26.28 -23.38 -6.82
N ASP A 19 26.18 -23.05 -8.11
CA ASP A 19 25.44 -23.82 -9.13
C ASP A 19 26.28 -24.95 -9.79
N LEU A 20 27.47 -25.23 -9.25
CA LEU A 20 28.29 -26.35 -9.70
C LEU A 20 27.86 -27.67 -9.08
N SER A 21 27.87 -28.73 -9.89
CA SER A 21 27.71 -30.09 -9.39
C SER A 21 28.84 -30.46 -8.41
N LYS A 22 28.56 -31.34 -7.44
CA LYS A 22 29.53 -31.74 -6.40
C LYS A 22 30.87 -32.20 -6.97
N ALA A 23 30.85 -32.95 -8.07
CA ALA A 23 32.06 -33.43 -8.74
C ALA A 23 32.88 -32.32 -9.41
N LEU A 24 32.21 -31.29 -9.95
CA LEU A 24 32.86 -30.16 -10.62
C LEU A 24 33.43 -29.17 -9.60
N LYS A 25 32.73 -28.99 -8.47
CA LYS A 25 33.18 -28.19 -7.33
C LYS A 25 34.54 -28.67 -6.78
N ILE A 26 34.70 -29.98 -6.60
CA ILE A 26 35.96 -30.57 -6.11
C ILE A 26 37.13 -30.24 -7.05
N LYS A 27 36.91 -30.36 -8.37
CA LYS A 27 37.94 -30.06 -9.37
C LYS A 27 38.29 -28.57 -9.43
N VAL A 28 37.30 -27.70 -9.26
CA VAL A 28 37.50 -26.25 -9.17
C VAL A 28 38.30 -25.87 -7.92
N GLU A 29 37.98 -26.48 -6.77
CA GLU A 29 38.73 -26.28 -5.52
C GLU A 29 40.17 -26.79 -5.60
N GLU A 30 40.39 -27.92 -6.27
CA GLU A 30 41.73 -28.45 -6.55
C GLU A 30 42.54 -27.50 -7.44
N HIS A 31 41.93 -26.96 -8.51
CA HIS A 31 42.57 -25.96 -9.36
C HIS A 31 42.90 -24.67 -8.61
N LEU A 32 41.98 -24.18 -7.76
CA LEU A 32 42.19 -22.98 -6.93
C LEU A 32 43.31 -23.15 -5.89
N LYS A 33 43.56 -24.37 -5.41
CA LYS A 33 44.69 -24.67 -4.52
C LYS A 33 46.02 -24.61 -5.28
N ASN A 34 46.04 -25.06 -6.52
CA ASN A 34 47.26 -25.21 -7.32
C ASN A 34 47.61 -23.98 -8.16
N CYS A 35 46.62 -23.14 -8.50
CA CYS A 35 46.79 -21.98 -9.38
C CYS A 35 46.60 -20.66 -8.63
N SER A 36 47.71 -19.94 -8.39
CA SER A 36 47.71 -18.65 -7.68
C SER A 36 46.98 -17.54 -8.44
N SER A 37 47.07 -17.51 -9.78
CA SER A 37 46.41 -16.49 -10.60
C SER A 37 44.87 -16.60 -10.53
N CYS A 38 44.34 -17.82 -10.63
CA CYS A 38 42.90 -18.07 -10.55
C CYS A 38 42.37 -17.80 -9.14
N ARG A 39 43.16 -18.12 -8.11
CA ARG A 39 42.83 -17.81 -6.71
C ARG A 39 42.78 -16.31 -6.44
N ALA A 40 43.70 -15.53 -7.01
CA ALA A 40 43.66 -14.08 -6.91
C ALA A 40 42.38 -13.50 -7.54
N LYS A 41 42.01 -13.96 -8.76
CA LYS A 41 40.74 -13.56 -9.40
C LYS A 41 39.53 -13.90 -8.54
N TYR A 42 39.46 -15.11 -8.00
CA TYR A 42 38.39 -15.52 -7.09
C TYR A 42 38.27 -14.60 -5.86
N ASN A 43 39.40 -14.30 -5.20
CA ASN A 43 39.39 -13.45 -4.02
C ASN A 43 38.92 -12.03 -4.32
N ILE A 44 39.30 -11.48 -5.48
CA ILE A 44 38.86 -10.14 -5.91
C ILE A 44 37.35 -10.12 -6.10
N VAL A 45 36.82 -11.05 -6.90
CA VAL A 45 35.38 -11.10 -7.21
C VAL A 45 34.56 -11.38 -5.94
N LYS A 46 35.05 -12.26 -5.08
CA LYS A 46 34.40 -12.56 -3.80
C LYS A 46 34.43 -11.37 -2.85
N GLY A 47 35.56 -10.66 -2.75
CA GLY A 47 35.68 -9.46 -1.93
C GLY A 47 34.70 -8.36 -2.38
N MET A 48 34.62 -8.08 -3.68
CA MET A 48 33.64 -7.13 -4.22
C MET A 48 32.19 -7.52 -3.89
N LEU A 49 31.86 -8.82 -3.96
CA LEU A 49 30.52 -9.32 -3.63
C LEU A 49 30.21 -9.19 -2.13
N ASP A 50 31.20 -9.45 -1.27
CA ASP A 50 31.06 -9.34 0.18
C ASP A 50 30.97 -7.87 0.61
N ASP A 51 31.69 -6.95 -0.02
CA ASP A 51 31.57 -5.49 0.17
C ASP A 51 30.19 -4.95 -0.27
N LEU A 52 29.66 -5.47 -1.37
CA LEU A 52 28.29 -5.17 -1.80
C LEU A 52 27.26 -5.66 -0.79
N LYS A 53 27.43 -6.87 -0.25
CA LYS A 53 26.53 -7.42 0.78
C LYS A 53 26.60 -6.63 2.08
N SER A 54 27.79 -6.28 2.55
CA SER A 54 27.94 -5.48 3.78
C SER A 54 27.31 -4.09 3.64
N SER A 55 27.45 -3.45 2.47
CA SER A 55 26.78 -2.17 2.19
C SER A 55 25.24 -2.24 2.18
N ILE A 56 24.67 -3.44 2.00
CA ILE A 56 23.23 -3.70 2.04
C ILE A 56 22.80 -4.03 3.48
N ASP A 57 23.58 -4.83 4.21
CA ASP A 57 23.29 -5.25 5.59
C ASP A 57 23.28 -4.06 6.58
N ASP A 58 24.08 -3.01 6.36
CA ASP A 58 24.11 -1.80 7.22
C ASP A 58 22.78 -0.99 7.19
N LYS A 59 21.84 -1.32 6.29
CA LYS A 59 20.51 -0.68 6.22
C LYS A 59 19.34 -1.59 6.60
N GLU A 60 19.57 -2.89 6.82
CA GLU A 60 18.52 -3.85 7.14
C GLU A 60 18.93 -4.71 8.35
N GLU A 61 18.89 -4.12 9.55
CA GLU A 61 18.68 -4.94 10.74
C GLU A 61 17.31 -5.63 10.60
N ILE A 62 17.36 -6.97 10.51
CA ILE A 62 16.28 -7.98 10.45
C ILE A 62 16.09 -8.60 9.05
N CYS A 63 16.99 -9.51 8.66
CA CYS A 63 16.67 -10.93 8.44
C CYS A 63 17.83 -11.72 7.80
N SER A 64 18.43 -12.61 8.59
CA SER A 64 19.19 -13.82 8.21
C SER A 64 19.44 -14.04 6.70
N ALA A 65 20.68 -13.78 6.28
CA ALA A 65 21.21 -13.87 4.92
C ALA A 65 21.30 -15.29 4.31
N ASN A 66 20.36 -16.20 4.59
CA ASN A 66 20.39 -17.56 4.04
C ASN A 66 19.03 -18.14 3.61
N SER A 67 18.01 -17.32 3.35
CA SER A 67 16.73 -17.82 2.82
C SER A 67 16.28 -17.10 1.54
N ASN A 68 16.57 -17.77 0.42
CA ASN A 68 15.77 -17.91 -0.82
C ASN A 68 15.23 -16.64 -1.48
N SER A 69 15.59 -16.42 -2.75
CA SER A 69 14.90 -15.47 -3.66
C SER A 69 13.37 -15.60 -3.59
N GLN A 70 12.87 -16.81 -3.35
CA GLN A 70 11.46 -17.13 -3.18
C GLN A 70 10.79 -16.43 -1.98
N TYR A 71 11.50 -16.21 -0.86
CA TYR A 71 10.92 -15.48 0.27
C TYR A 71 10.74 -14.00 -0.04
N ARG A 72 11.71 -13.36 -0.71
CA ARG A 72 11.57 -11.96 -1.14
C ARG A 72 10.46 -11.80 -2.18
N ILE A 73 10.36 -12.73 -3.13
CA ILE A 73 9.26 -12.75 -4.10
C ILE A 73 7.92 -12.91 -3.37
N PHE A 74 7.83 -13.79 -2.38
CA PHE A 74 6.64 -13.94 -1.56
C PHE A 74 6.27 -12.65 -0.83
N GLN A 75 7.23 -12.03 -0.15
CA GLN A 75 7.02 -10.83 0.66
C GLN A 75 6.59 -9.63 -0.20
N ASN A 76 7.26 -9.42 -1.34
CA ASN A 76 6.95 -8.31 -2.25
C ASN A 76 5.55 -8.44 -2.88
N ASN A 77 5.12 -9.67 -3.16
CA ASN A 77 3.83 -9.93 -3.79
C ASN A 77 2.71 -10.17 -2.76
N LEU A 78 2.98 -10.15 -1.46
CA LEU A 78 2.01 -10.55 -0.43
C LEU A 78 0.80 -9.62 -0.38
N SER A 79 1.00 -8.30 -0.47
CA SER A 79 -0.09 -7.31 -0.47
C SER A 79 -0.98 -7.46 -1.71
N ALA A 80 -0.37 -7.46 -2.90
CA ALA A 80 -1.07 -7.62 -4.17
C ALA A 80 -1.82 -8.96 -4.26
N TYR A 81 -1.29 -10.01 -3.63
CA TYR A 81 -1.99 -11.30 -3.52
C TYR A 81 -3.29 -11.19 -2.70
N ILE A 82 -3.26 -10.48 -1.58
CA ILE A 82 -4.41 -10.34 -0.68
C ILE A 82 -5.52 -9.50 -1.32
N ASP A 83 -5.14 -8.49 -2.09
CA ASP A 83 -6.09 -7.61 -2.79
C ASP A 83 -6.52 -8.17 -4.16
N ASN A 84 -6.06 -9.37 -4.53
CA ASN A 84 -6.34 -10.05 -5.80
C ASN A 84 -5.89 -9.26 -7.04
N GLU A 85 -4.83 -8.47 -6.92
CA GLU A 85 -4.24 -7.71 -8.02
C GLU A 85 -3.21 -8.53 -8.81
N LEU A 86 -2.76 -9.66 -8.25
CA LEU A 86 -1.79 -10.54 -8.90
C LEU A 86 -2.42 -11.37 -10.03
N PRO A 87 -1.66 -11.61 -11.12
CA PRO A 87 -2.05 -12.57 -12.14
C PRO A 87 -2.03 -14.00 -11.59
N SER A 88 -2.84 -14.88 -12.17
CA SER A 88 -3.14 -16.21 -11.62
C SER A 88 -1.90 -17.10 -11.43
N ASP A 89 -0.90 -16.95 -12.31
CA ASP A 89 0.34 -17.73 -12.27
C ASP A 89 1.20 -17.36 -11.05
N GLU A 90 1.25 -16.08 -10.69
CA GLU A 90 1.94 -15.59 -9.49
C GLU A 90 1.15 -15.93 -8.22
N SER A 91 -0.17 -15.85 -8.24
CA SER A 91 -1.01 -16.27 -7.11
C SER A 91 -0.78 -17.75 -6.75
N ILE A 92 -0.59 -18.61 -7.76
CA ILE A 92 -0.28 -20.03 -7.55
C ILE A 92 1.09 -20.21 -6.87
N LYS A 93 2.10 -19.40 -7.23
CA LYS A 93 3.44 -19.47 -6.61
C LYS A 93 3.37 -19.13 -5.11
N ILE A 94 2.63 -18.07 -4.75
CA ILE A 94 2.39 -17.67 -3.35
C ILE A 94 1.69 -18.79 -2.57
N LYS A 95 0.64 -19.40 -3.14
CA LYS A 95 -0.07 -20.54 -2.53
C LYS A 95 0.84 -21.74 -2.30
N LYS A 96 1.64 -22.14 -3.30
CA LYS A 96 2.59 -23.25 -3.17
C LYS A 96 3.63 -22.98 -2.09
N TYR A 97 4.15 -21.75 -2.04
CA TYR A 97 5.15 -21.36 -1.04
C TYR A 97 4.58 -21.38 0.40
N THR A 98 3.36 -20.89 0.60
CA THR A 98 2.71 -20.86 1.93
C THR A 98 2.24 -22.21 2.45
N ILE A 99 1.94 -23.17 1.55
CA ILE A 99 1.67 -24.55 1.94
C ILE A 99 2.94 -25.20 2.52
N ASN A 100 4.09 -24.98 1.89
CA ASN A 100 5.34 -25.64 2.30
C ASN A 100 6.07 -24.93 3.45
N ASN A 101 5.81 -23.63 3.66
CA ASN A 101 6.53 -22.81 4.64
C ASN A 101 5.61 -22.29 5.76
N LYS A 102 5.81 -22.79 7.00
CA LYS A 102 5.04 -22.37 8.19
C LYS A 102 5.21 -20.88 8.51
N LYS A 103 6.40 -20.30 8.32
CA LYS A 103 6.64 -18.87 8.56
C LYS A 103 5.82 -18.01 7.61
N ALA A 104 5.89 -18.32 6.32
CA ALA A 104 5.14 -17.60 5.28
C ALA A 104 3.62 -17.70 5.50
N ARG A 105 3.13 -18.85 5.97
CA ARG A 105 1.72 -19.02 6.33
C ARG A 105 1.27 -18.09 7.44
N LYS A 106 2.06 -17.99 8.51
CA LYS A 106 1.78 -17.09 9.62
C LYS A 106 1.76 -15.63 9.14
N GLU A 107 2.74 -15.24 8.33
CA GLU A 107 2.83 -13.88 7.78
C GLU A 107 1.62 -13.53 6.88
N LEU A 108 1.14 -14.49 6.09
CA LEU A 108 -0.09 -14.32 5.30
C LEU A 108 -1.31 -14.11 6.21
N GLU A 109 -1.45 -14.91 7.27
CA GLU A 109 -2.54 -14.79 8.25
C GLU A 109 -2.51 -13.46 9.01
N ASP A 110 -1.32 -13.04 9.45
CA ASP A 110 -1.10 -11.75 10.11
C ASP A 110 -1.51 -10.59 9.19
N THR A 111 -1.18 -10.66 7.90
CA THR A 111 -1.54 -9.62 6.92
C THR A 111 -3.06 -9.57 6.67
N TYR A 112 -3.73 -10.73 6.59
CA TYR A 112 -5.20 -10.77 6.54
C TYR A 112 -5.85 -10.18 7.79
N ASN A 113 -5.28 -10.43 8.97
CA ASN A 113 -5.75 -9.84 10.21
C ASN A 113 -5.61 -8.31 10.20
N ILE A 114 -4.49 -7.76 9.72
CA ILE A 114 -4.31 -6.31 9.56
C ILE A 114 -5.40 -5.72 8.65
N ARG A 115 -5.64 -6.32 7.49
CA ARG A 115 -6.70 -5.89 6.55
C ARG A 115 -8.09 -5.89 7.19
N ARG A 116 -8.40 -6.93 7.96
CA ARG A 116 -9.66 -7.03 8.71
C ARG A 116 -9.78 -5.92 9.75
N LEU A 117 -8.76 -5.72 10.57
CA LEU A 117 -8.73 -4.68 11.61
C LEU A 117 -8.86 -3.26 11.03
N MET A 118 -8.20 -2.98 9.90
CA MET A 118 -8.35 -1.72 9.19
C MET A 118 -9.79 -1.52 8.70
N SER A 119 -10.38 -2.55 8.09
CA SER A 119 -11.76 -2.50 7.59
C SER A 119 -12.78 -2.33 8.72
N GLU A 120 -12.59 -3.04 9.83
CA GLU A 120 -13.43 -2.92 11.02
C GLU A 120 -13.33 -1.52 11.64
N SER A 121 -12.11 -0.98 11.76
CA SER A 121 -11.88 0.37 12.28
C SER A 121 -12.55 1.42 11.39
N PHE A 122 -12.37 1.30 10.07
CA PHE A 122 -13.01 2.18 9.11
C PHE A 122 -14.54 2.11 9.19
N ASN A 123 -15.12 0.91 9.19
CA ASN A 123 -16.57 0.72 9.26
C ASN A 123 -17.14 1.24 10.58
N LYS A 124 -16.42 1.03 11.70
CA LYS A 124 -16.79 1.58 13.00
C LYS A 124 -16.84 3.11 12.96
N THR A 125 -15.78 3.76 12.49
CA THR A 125 -15.76 5.23 12.34
C THR A 125 -16.85 5.72 11.40
N LYS A 126 -17.09 5.03 10.28
CA LYS A 126 -18.18 5.35 9.35
C LYS A 126 -19.56 5.26 10.02
N MET A 127 -19.80 4.24 10.85
CA MET A 127 -21.04 4.07 11.59
C MET A 127 -21.20 5.12 12.70
N ASP A 128 -20.12 5.43 13.42
CA ASP A 128 -20.11 6.43 14.49
C ASP A 128 -20.30 7.86 13.95
N ALA A 129 -19.78 8.13 12.75
CA ALA A 129 -19.86 9.45 12.13
C ALA A 129 -21.30 9.94 11.98
N ARG A 130 -22.30 9.03 11.77
CA ARG A 130 -23.77 9.23 11.66
C ARG A 130 -24.30 10.45 10.87
N GLN A 131 -23.43 11.33 10.38
CA GLN A 131 -23.72 12.56 9.68
C GLN A 131 -23.46 12.33 8.20
N ASP A 132 -24.54 12.33 7.44
CA ASP A 132 -24.49 12.38 5.99
C ASP A 132 -24.18 13.81 5.55
N PHE A 133 -22.90 14.09 5.30
CA PHE A 133 -22.47 15.37 4.75
C PHE A 133 -22.83 15.52 3.27
N SER A 134 -23.12 14.42 2.56
CA SER A 134 -23.49 14.44 1.14
C SER A 134 -24.74 15.28 0.93
N ARG A 135 -25.71 15.20 1.85
CA ARG A 135 -26.93 16.01 1.81
C ARG A 135 -26.66 17.51 1.94
N ASN A 136 -25.73 17.90 2.81
CA ASN A 136 -25.32 19.30 2.98
C ASN A 136 -24.52 19.81 1.77
N VAL A 137 -23.63 18.99 1.21
CA VAL A 137 -22.86 19.33 0.01
C VAL A 137 -23.76 19.47 -1.22
N ILE A 138 -24.71 18.55 -1.43
CA ILE A 138 -25.68 18.63 -2.53
C ILE A 138 -26.54 19.89 -2.42
N ARG A 139 -26.89 20.30 -1.20
CA ARG A 139 -27.67 21.52 -0.96
C ARG A 139 -26.90 22.79 -1.33
N GLN A 140 -25.59 22.83 -1.06
CA GLN A 140 -24.72 23.94 -1.47
C GLN A 140 -24.47 23.99 -2.98
N LEU A 141 -24.63 22.86 -3.68
CA LEU A 141 -24.43 22.76 -5.13
C LEU A 141 -25.72 23.01 -5.94
N ASN A 142 -26.88 23.21 -5.29
CA ASN A 142 -28.15 23.42 -5.97
C ASN A 142 -28.52 24.92 -6.00
N PRO A 143 -28.13 25.68 -7.04
CA PRO A 143 -28.43 27.12 -7.15
C PRO A 143 -29.93 27.44 -7.27
N ASN A 144 -30.78 26.42 -7.40
CA ASN A 144 -32.23 26.59 -7.54
C ASN A 144 -32.98 26.77 -6.20
N GLU A 145 -32.38 26.52 -5.03
CA GLU A 145 -33.01 26.86 -3.75
C GLU A 145 -32.88 28.36 -3.40
N GLU A 146 -31.96 29.10 -4.04
CA GLU A 146 -31.77 30.54 -3.80
C GLU A 146 -32.91 31.43 -4.34
N TYR A 147 -33.83 30.88 -5.14
CA TYR A 147 -35.03 31.57 -5.60
C TYR A 147 -36.29 31.30 -4.77
N ASN A 148 -36.18 30.54 -3.67
CA ASN A 148 -37.17 30.71 -2.61
C ASN A 148 -36.77 31.94 -1.82
N PHE A 149 -37.31 33.09 -2.24
CA PHE A 149 -37.37 34.33 -1.46
C PHE A 149 -38.18 34.06 -0.18
N SER A 150 -37.57 33.29 0.72
CA SER A 150 -37.97 33.14 2.10
C SER A 150 -37.61 34.48 2.72
N PHE A 151 -38.47 35.47 2.50
CA PHE A 151 -38.35 36.78 3.13
C PHE A 151 -37.98 36.54 4.59
N HIS A 152 -36.80 37.01 4.98
CA HIS A 152 -36.23 36.85 6.30
C HIS A 152 -37.33 37.13 7.33
N PRO A 153 -37.43 36.40 8.47
CA PRO A 153 -38.53 36.55 9.42
C PRO A 153 -38.83 38.02 9.82
N VAL A 154 -37.81 38.86 9.81
CA VAL A 154 -37.89 40.31 10.04
C VAL A 154 -38.68 41.05 8.94
N ILE A 155 -38.51 40.69 7.67
CA ILE A 155 -39.25 41.30 6.54
C ILE A 155 -40.72 40.90 6.60
N LYS A 156 -41.03 39.65 6.95
CA LYS A 156 -42.43 39.22 7.16
C LYS A 156 -43.09 40.00 8.31
N LEU A 157 -42.36 40.23 9.40
CA LEU A 157 -42.84 41.05 10.52
C LEU A 157 -43.08 42.50 10.10
N ALA A 158 -42.16 43.07 9.31
CA ALA A 158 -42.28 44.44 8.81
C ALA A 158 -43.49 44.61 7.88
N ILE A 159 -43.71 43.68 6.94
CA ILE A 159 -44.88 43.69 6.06
C ILE A 159 -46.18 43.56 6.87
N ALA A 160 -46.22 42.65 7.85
CA ALA A 160 -47.39 42.50 8.71
C ALA A 160 -47.71 43.78 9.51
N PHE A 161 -46.69 44.46 10.04
CA PHE A 161 -46.87 45.72 10.77
C PHE A 161 -47.38 46.86 9.88
N VAL A 162 -46.85 46.98 8.65
CA VAL A 162 -47.34 48.00 7.70
C VAL A 162 -48.80 47.75 7.33
N MET A 163 -49.18 46.49 7.10
CA MET A 163 -50.56 46.14 6.75
C MET A 163 -51.53 46.41 7.90
N THR A 164 -51.16 46.15 9.16
CA THR A 164 -52.05 46.44 10.30
C THR A 164 -52.24 47.95 10.49
N VAL A 165 -51.19 48.75 10.32
CA VAL A 165 -51.30 50.21 10.39
C VAL A 165 -52.20 50.78 9.30
N LEU A 166 -52.10 50.26 8.06
CA LEU A 166 -52.98 50.67 6.95
C LEU A 166 -54.45 50.30 7.18
N VAL A 167 -54.72 49.14 7.76
CA VAL A 167 -56.09 48.72 8.08
C VAL A 167 -56.67 49.59 9.19
N LEU A 168 -55.89 49.88 10.24
CA LEU A 168 -56.35 50.75 11.33
C LEU A 168 -56.59 52.18 10.86
N SER A 169 -55.70 52.73 10.00
CA SER A 169 -55.89 54.06 9.45
C SER A 169 -57.12 54.13 8.54
N ALA A 170 -57.37 53.09 7.72
CA ALA A 170 -58.58 52.99 6.91
C ALA A 170 -59.86 52.94 7.76
N ILE A 171 -59.87 52.19 8.87
CA ILE A 171 -61.01 52.12 9.80
C ILE A 171 -61.26 53.47 10.46
N ILE A 172 -60.21 54.17 10.89
CA ILE A 172 -60.33 55.50 11.52
C ILE A 172 -60.87 56.53 10.52
N VAL A 173 -60.35 56.55 9.29
CA VAL A 173 -60.85 57.46 8.25
C VAL A 173 -62.31 57.14 7.93
N PHE A 174 -62.66 55.86 7.76
CA PHE A 174 -64.03 55.44 7.48
C PHE A 174 -65.01 55.87 8.58
N SER A 175 -64.63 55.68 9.85
CA SER A 175 -65.45 56.07 11.01
C SER A 175 -65.59 57.58 11.18
N LEU A 176 -64.59 58.38 10.76
CA LEU A 176 -64.69 59.84 10.75
C LEU A 176 -65.51 60.38 9.56
N THR A 177 -65.55 59.66 8.42
CA THR A 177 -66.34 60.07 7.25
C THR A 177 -67.81 59.66 7.30
N PHE A 178 -68.17 58.67 8.13
CA PHE A 178 -69.53 58.16 8.29
C PHE A 178 -70.18 58.50 9.64
N SER A 179 -69.55 59.37 10.45
CA SER A 179 -70.15 60.01 11.62
C SER A 179 -70.58 61.44 11.31
#